data_AF-M8CA49-F1
#
_entry.id   AF-M8CA49-F1
#
_cell.length_a   1.000
_cell.length_b   1.000
_cell.length_c   1.000
_cell.angle_alpha   90.00
_cell.angle_beta   90.00
_cell.angle_gamma   90.00
#
_symmetry.space_group_name_H-M   'P 1'
#
loop_
_entity.id
_entity.type
_entity.pdbx_description
1 polymer ?
#
loop_
_entity_poly.entity_id
_entity_poly.type
_entity_poly.pdbx_seq_one_letter_code
_entity_poly.pdbx_strand_id
1 'polypeptide(L)'
;MAARALLAVVFPSLLLVVAFSTDDGAFGLQPISRRSFPKGFIFGTASSAYQEDVRLMKDMGMDAYRFSISWTRILPDGTLRGGVNREGIKYYNNLIDELLSKGVQPFVTLFHWDTPQRLEDKYGGFLSPNIINDYKDFAEVCFKEFGDRVKHWITLNEPWSFCVWGYAEGVSAPGRCSPWEKANCSAGDSGREPYTVGHHQILAHAAAARLYKQKYKGMQKGKIGITLVANWVIPISRSKSSIAATKRSMEFMLGWFLDPLCRGDYPRSMKVLVGNRLPQFTKIQSKLVKGAFDFIGLNYYTTNYVGSLPPSKGMRNSYSTDAQAIRTGVRNGVPIGPQAASPWLYVYPQGFRDLLLYIKDNYHNPTIYITENGNILGIDEANNKSLPLKEALKDDARIEYHHRHLDALLSAIRDGANVKGYFVWSLLDDFEWTSGYTVRFGLHFVDYDHGLKRYPKRSAGWFKKFLKDDLTDQLETSNKDGGVEDGVFVTTVPKFVITDGLQVARASTRIQFSLIEKYGILERRISRRRRALLTKQVLIEHYFDAAILPNTTDMCVPPENMLVNLALGDDPNFKAVKVRLVHAKADSVLYAEAGQDFIDLVFGLLSTPLGTIYTEEFQSYPNLVDALTISTRVWLEV
;
A
#
# COMPACT_ATOMS: atom_id res chain seq x y z
N MET A 1 -63.43 -44.98 33.96
CA MET A 1 -63.04 -46.35 33.57
C MET A 1 -61.72 -46.25 32.81
N ALA A 2 -60.71 -46.98 33.29
CA ALA A 2 -59.44 -47.46 32.67
C ALA A 2 -58.64 -46.50 31.72
N ALA A 3 -57.40 -46.07 32.00
CA ALA A 3 -56.11 -46.82 32.12
C ALA A 3 -55.67 -47.40 30.75
N ARG A 4 -54.63 -46.94 30.02
CA ARG A 4 -53.14 -47.02 30.17
C ARG A 4 -52.60 -46.65 28.75
N ALA A 5 -51.40 -46.13 28.44
CA ALA A 5 -50.12 -45.94 29.11
C ALA A 5 -49.16 -45.09 28.21
N LEU A 6 -48.25 -44.34 28.86
CA LEU A 6 -46.81 -44.08 28.57
C LEU A 6 -46.39 -43.51 27.18
N LEU A 7 -45.46 -42.56 27.01
CA LEU A 7 -44.26 -42.08 27.73
C LEU A 7 -44.05 -40.58 27.36
N ALA A 8 -43.87 -39.66 28.33
CA ALA A 8 -42.58 -39.14 28.85
C ALA A 8 -41.98 -38.02 27.94
N VAL A 9 -41.53 -36.83 28.36
CA VAL A 9 -41.00 -36.32 29.64
C VAL A 9 -41.15 -34.77 29.66
N VAL A 10 -41.48 -34.22 30.82
CA VAL A 10 -41.38 -32.80 31.21
C VAL A 10 -39.99 -32.54 31.78
N PHE A 11 -39.33 -31.44 31.39
CA PHE A 11 -38.19 -30.88 32.13
C PHE A 11 -38.21 -29.35 32.09
N PRO A 12 -38.26 -28.68 33.26
CA PRO A 12 -37.86 -27.29 33.41
C PRO A 12 -36.48 -27.19 34.10
N SER A 13 -35.67 -26.25 33.62
CA SER A 13 -34.65 -25.45 34.34
C SER A 13 -33.70 -26.13 35.35
N LEU A 14 -32.41 -26.22 34.98
CA LEU A 14 -31.28 -26.17 35.91
C LEU A 14 -30.15 -25.32 35.31
N LEU A 15 -29.56 -24.45 36.14
CA LEU A 15 -28.42 -23.59 35.83
C LEU A 15 -27.22 -24.39 35.32
N LEU A 16 -26.54 -23.88 34.29
CA LEU A 16 -25.11 -24.09 34.10
C LEU A 16 -24.43 -22.74 33.86
N VAL A 17 -23.68 -22.30 34.87
CA VAL A 17 -22.68 -21.25 34.75
C VAL A 17 -21.55 -21.82 33.89
N VAL A 18 -21.42 -21.36 32.65
CA VAL A 18 -20.22 -21.59 31.85
C VAL A 18 -19.34 -20.36 32.00
N ALA A 19 -18.22 -20.55 32.68
CA ALA A 19 -17.14 -19.58 32.76
C ALA A 19 -16.64 -19.28 31.35
N PHE A 20 -16.81 -18.03 30.88
CA PHE A 20 -16.03 -17.53 29.77
C PHE A 20 -14.60 -17.30 30.26
N SER A 21 -13.70 -18.23 29.94
CA SER A 21 -12.28 -17.92 29.92
C SER A 21 -12.06 -16.79 28.92
N THR A 22 -11.46 -15.71 29.40
CA THR A 22 -10.97 -14.60 28.61
C THR A 22 -9.89 -15.10 27.65
N ASP A 23 -10.28 -15.42 26.42
CA ASP A 23 -9.34 -15.49 25.31
C ASP A 23 -9.37 -14.13 24.63
N ASP A 24 -8.26 -13.40 24.79
CA ASP A 24 -8.01 -12.13 24.14
C ASP A 24 -8.23 -12.28 22.63
N GLY A 25 -9.06 -11.40 22.07
CA GLY A 25 -9.38 -11.35 20.65
C GLY A 25 -8.14 -11.09 19.78
N ALA A 26 -7.41 -12.15 19.45
CA ALA A 26 -6.45 -12.17 18.37
C ALA A 26 -7.23 -12.39 17.07
N PHE A 27 -7.56 -11.30 16.40
CA PHE A 27 -8.03 -11.32 15.01
C PHE A 27 -7.05 -12.17 14.17
N GLY A 28 -7.58 -13.10 13.38
CA GLY A 28 -6.82 -14.00 12.50
C GLY A 28 -6.13 -13.32 11.31
N LEU A 29 -5.41 -12.23 11.57
CA LEU A 29 -4.57 -11.51 10.63
C LEU A 29 -3.16 -12.12 10.61
N GLN A 30 -2.57 -12.29 9.42
CA GLN A 30 -1.20 -12.78 9.35
C GLN A 30 -0.22 -11.81 10.03
N PRO A 31 0.72 -12.28 10.87
CA PRO A 31 1.69 -11.42 11.51
C PRO A 31 2.61 -10.74 10.48
N ILE A 32 2.68 -9.41 10.48
CA ILE A 32 3.68 -8.62 9.74
C ILE A 32 4.60 -7.90 10.73
N SER A 33 5.85 -7.66 10.35
CA SER A 33 6.84 -6.92 11.16
C SER A 33 7.71 -6.01 10.29
N ARG A 34 8.56 -5.19 10.89
CA ARG A 34 9.61 -4.42 10.18
C ARG A 34 10.40 -5.28 9.18
N ARG A 35 10.69 -6.53 9.53
CA ARG A 35 11.44 -7.49 8.68
C ARG A 35 10.69 -7.92 7.44
N SER A 36 9.37 -7.74 7.41
CA SER A 36 8.56 -7.96 6.23
C SER A 36 8.88 -6.94 5.12
N PHE A 37 9.50 -5.79 5.44
CA PHE A 37 9.85 -4.72 4.50
C PHE A 37 11.32 -4.80 4.04
N PRO A 38 11.66 -4.29 2.83
CA PRO A 38 13.03 -4.29 2.34
C PRO A 38 14.02 -3.61 3.31
N LYS A 39 15.26 -4.10 3.35
CA LYS A 39 16.32 -3.49 4.16
C LYS A 39 16.49 -2.00 3.80
N GLY A 40 16.47 -1.13 4.82
CA GLY A 40 16.57 0.33 4.64
C GLY A 40 15.24 1.04 4.38
N PHE A 41 14.10 0.35 4.52
CA PHE A 41 12.77 0.97 4.51
C PHE A 41 12.56 1.83 5.76
N ILE A 42 12.03 3.05 5.55
CA ILE A 42 11.91 4.08 6.59
C ILE A 42 10.49 4.13 7.16
N PHE A 43 10.36 4.12 8.49
CA PHE A 43 9.09 4.38 9.19
C PHE A 43 9.12 5.74 9.94
N GLY A 44 8.07 6.58 9.84
CA GLY A 44 8.06 7.90 10.51
C GLY A 44 6.68 8.55 10.80
N THR A 45 6.64 9.76 11.39
CA THR A 45 5.41 10.45 11.85
C THR A 45 5.54 12.00 12.03
N ALA A 46 4.59 12.75 12.68
CA ALA A 46 4.45 14.25 12.78
C ALA A 46 4.10 14.79 14.22
N SER A 47 4.63 15.93 14.74
CA SER A 47 4.67 16.36 16.17
C SER A 47 4.44 17.88 16.45
N SER A 48 4.16 18.28 17.70
CA SER A 48 3.84 19.67 18.14
C SER A 48 4.68 20.27 19.29
N ALA A 49 5.32 19.48 20.16
CA ALA A 49 6.24 19.90 21.23
C ALA A 49 7.54 19.07 21.20
N TYR A 50 8.55 19.58 20.49
CA TYR A 50 9.61 18.73 19.94
C TYR A 50 10.41 17.89 20.95
N GLN A 51 10.75 18.39 22.13
CA GLN A 51 11.60 17.62 23.07
C GLN A 51 10.89 16.41 23.70
N GLU A 52 9.58 16.49 23.93
CA GLU A 52 8.80 15.35 24.43
C GLU A 52 8.51 14.38 23.28
N ASP A 53 8.14 14.92 22.12
CA ASP A 53 7.68 14.13 20.99
C ASP A 53 8.79 13.35 20.28
N VAL A 54 10.01 13.89 20.21
CA VAL A 54 11.17 13.17 19.66
C VAL A 54 11.51 11.95 20.50
N ARG A 55 11.32 12.03 21.83
CA ARG A 55 11.46 10.86 22.72
C ARG A 55 10.40 9.82 22.43
N LEU A 56 9.13 10.21 22.27
CA LEU A 56 8.06 9.27 21.91
C LEU A 56 8.35 8.52 20.60
N MET A 57 8.85 9.21 19.58
CA MET A 57 9.23 8.59 18.30
C MET A 57 10.36 7.57 18.47
N LYS A 58 11.39 7.93 19.24
CA LYS A 58 12.50 7.04 19.52
C LYS A 58 12.03 5.80 20.28
N ASP A 59 11.18 5.97 21.28
CA ASP A 59 10.67 4.90 22.12
C ASP A 59 9.77 3.90 21.35
N MET A 60 9.11 4.34 20.28
CA MET A 60 8.39 3.48 19.35
C MET A 60 9.29 2.78 18.33
N GLY A 61 10.54 3.23 18.14
CA GLY A 61 11.44 2.68 17.12
C GLY A 61 11.23 3.25 15.71
N MET A 62 10.71 4.48 15.58
CA MET A 62 10.59 5.16 14.28
C MET A 62 11.98 5.57 13.75
N ASP A 63 12.18 5.47 12.45
CA ASP A 63 13.44 5.83 11.78
C ASP A 63 13.51 7.28 11.34
N ALA A 64 12.36 7.90 11.08
CA ALA A 64 12.27 9.23 10.51
C ALA A 64 11.11 10.04 11.08
N TYR A 65 11.18 11.34 10.85
CA TYR A 65 10.17 12.30 11.25
C TYR A 65 9.89 13.25 10.09
N ARG A 66 8.63 13.31 9.66
CA ARG A 66 8.18 14.24 8.64
C ARG A 66 7.50 15.43 9.30
N PHE A 67 8.06 16.62 9.12
CA PHE A 67 7.49 17.86 9.64
C PHE A 67 7.58 18.98 8.62
N SER A 68 6.85 20.08 8.87
CA SER A 68 6.92 21.28 8.03
C SER A 68 7.67 22.41 8.71
N ILE A 69 8.31 23.26 7.88
CA ILE A 69 8.84 24.55 8.31
C ILE A 69 7.79 25.61 7.99
N SER A 70 7.31 26.29 9.02
CA SER A 70 6.40 27.42 8.88
C SER A 70 7.08 28.58 8.14
N TRP A 71 6.56 28.94 6.95
CA TRP A 71 7.11 30.03 6.13
C TRP A 71 7.09 31.35 6.90
N THR A 72 5.95 31.72 7.48
CA THR A 72 5.80 32.94 8.30
C THR A 72 6.72 32.98 9.51
N ARG A 73 7.12 31.83 10.07
CA ARG A 73 8.05 31.79 11.19
C ARG A 73 9.48 32.13 10.77
N ILE A 74 9.89 31.75 9.55
CA ILE A 74 11.23 32.04 9.01
C ILE A 74 11.28 33.44 8.39
N LEU A 75 10.28 33.79 7.59
CA LEU A 75 10.10 35.10 6.95
C LEU A 75 8.75 35.69 7.38
N PRO A 76 8.70 36.50 8.46
CA PRO A 76 7.45 37.07 8.96
C PRO A 76 6.66 37.88 7.93
N ASP A 77 7.37 38.60 7.05
CA ASP A 77 6.76 39.36 5.96
C ASP A 77 6.58 38.55 4.67
N GLY A 78 6.88 37.25 4.72
CA GLY A 78 6.88 36.32 3.59
C GLY A 78 8.06 36.47 2.61
N THR A 79 8.77 37.61 2.62
CA THR A 79 9.89 37.89 1.71
C THR A 79 11.20 38.15 2.45
N LEU A 80 12.33 37.96 1.76
CA LEU A 80 13.66 38.30 2.30
C LEU A 80 13.82 39.77 2.72
N ARG A 81 13.05 40.68 2.11
CA ARG A 81 13.12 42.12 2.42
C ARG A 81 12.66 42.45 3.83
N GLY A 82 11.74 41.64 4.40
CA GLY A 82 11.30 41.78 5.79
C GLY A 82 12.28 41.19 6.80
N GLY A 83 13.40 40.62 6.35
CA GLY A 83 14.40 40.00 7.20
C GLY A 83 14.08 38.54 7.53
N VAL A 84 15.12 37.83 7.96
CA VAL A 84 15.05 36.43 8.37
C VAL A 84 14.97 36.36 9.89
N ASN A 85 13.93 35.71 10.41
CA ASN A 85 13.76 35.53 11.85
C ASN A 85 14.71 34.46 12.40
N ARG A 86 15.76 34.91 13.09
CA ARG A 86 16.80 34.02 13.64
C ARG A 86 16.31 33.11 14.76
N GLU A 87 15.31 33.51 15.55
CA GLU A 87 14.71 32.63 16.55
C GLU A 87 13.89 31.50 15.89
N GLY A 88 13.23 31.80 14.76
CA GLY A 88 12.59 30.79 13.92
C GLY A 88 13.59 29.76 13.41
N ILE A 89 14.74 30.21 12.90
CA ILE A 89 15.83 29.31 12.48
C ILE A 89 16.36 28.47 13.64
N LYS A 90 16.61 29.09 14.80
CA LYS A 90 17.10 28.42 16.00
C LYS A 90 16.16 27.31 16.46
N TYR A 91 14.84 27.53 16.40
CA TYR A 91 13.85 26.50 16.71
C TYR A 91 14.03 25.25 15.83
N TYR A 92 14.09 25.40 14.51
CA TYR A 92 14.22 24.24 13.63
C TYR A 92 15.61 23.60 13.71
N ASN A 93 16.67 24.38 13.95
CA ASN A 93 17.99 23.81 14.25
C ASN A 93 17.92 22.90 15.48
N ASN A 94 17.36 23.37 16.59
CA ASN A 94 17.23 22.56 17.81
C ASN A 94 16.41 21.28 17.58
N LEU A 95 15.31 21.37 16.83
CA LEU A 95 14.49 20.20 16.46
C LEU A 95 15.29 19.21 15.60
N ILE A 96 15.98 19.69 14.57
CA ILE A 96 16.78 18.86 13.66
C ILE A 96 17.92 18.18 14.42
N ASP A 97 18.61 18.91 15.29
CA ASP A 97 19.70 18.38 16.11
C ASP A 97 19.19 17.34 17.11
N GLU A 98 18.06 17.60 17.77
CA GLU A 98 17.44 16.63 18.69
C GLU A 98 17.05 15.34 17.96
N LEU A 99 16.41 15.43 16.78
CA LEU A 99 16.06 14.28 15.95
C LEU A 99 17.29 13.44 15.61
N LEU A 100 18.33 14.08 15.08
CA LEU A 100 19.55 13.42 14.67
C LEU A 100 20.29 12.81 15.86
N SER A 101 20.28 13.48 17.03
CA SER A 101 20.87 12.96 18.26
C SER A 101 20.23 11.63 18.72
N LYS A 102 18.95 11.40 18.36
CA LYS A 102 18.22 10.15 18.62
C LYS A 102 18.26 9.16 17.45
N GLY A 103 18.94 9.52 16.36
CA GLY A 103 19.02 8.71 15.14
C GLY A 103 17.74 8.73 14.29
N VAL A 104 16.89 9.74 14.45
CA VAL A 104 15.67 9.93 13.67
C VAL A 104 15.97 10.88 12.50
N GLN A 105 15.70 10.44 11.27
CA GLN A 105 16.00 11.23 10.07
C GLN A 105 14.92 12.29 9.80
N PRO A 106 15.30 13.57 9.58
CA PRO A 106 14.35 14.63 9.23
C PRO A 106 13.92 14.56 7.75
N PHE A 107 12.61 14.49 7.52
CA PHE A 107 11.95 14.71 6.23
C PHE A 107 11.20 16.04 6.29
N VAL A 108 11.69 17.05 5.58
CA VAL A 108 11.22 18.43 5.78
C VAL A 108 10.32 18.87 4.63
N THR A 109 9.09 19.24 4.97
CA THR A 109 8.13 19.88 4.08
C THR A 109 8.28 21.40 4.15
N LEU A 110 8.49 22.06 3.01
CA LEU A 110 8.69 23.51 2.96
C LEU A 110 7.37 24.27 3.03
N PHE A 111 6.33 23.79 2.35
CA PHE A 111 5.01 24.42 2.36
C PHE A 111 3.92 23.42 2.71
N HIS A 112 3.15 23.75 3.75
CA HIS A 112 2.06 22.93 4.25
C HIS A 112 0.82 23.79 4.52
N TRP A 113 0.36 24.49 3.46
CA TRP A 113 -0.83 25.35 3.44
C TRP A 113 -0.72 26.57 4.35
N ASP A 114 0.49 27.04 4.59
CA ASP A 114 0.85 28.05 5.59
C ASP A 114 1.33 29.35 4.93
N THR A 115 0.65 29.79 3.86
CA THR A 115 1.00 30.99 3.10
C THR A 115 1.06 32.21 4.03
N PRO A 116 2.13 33.02 3.97
CA PRO A 116 2.18 34.25 4.74
C PRO A 116 1.07 35.23 4.41
N GLN A 117 0.30 35.65 5.42
CA GLN A 117 -0.81 36.59 5.24
C GLN A 117 -0.38 37.87 4.53
N ARG A 118 0.83 38.37 4.79
CA ARG A 118 1.36 39.55 4.09
C ARG A 118 1.46 39.37 2.56
N LEU A 119 1.69 38.16 2.07
CA LEU A 119 1.72 37.87 0.63
C LEU A 119 0.30 37.73 0.05
N GLU A 120 -0.63 37.16 0.83
CA GLU A 120 -2.06 37.18 0.51
C GLU A 120 -2.59 38.61 0.39
N ASP A 121 -2.31 39.48 1.38
CA ASP A 121 -2.75 40.88 1.35
C ASP A 121 -2.11 41.68 0.21
N LYS A 122 -0.84 41.41 -0.09
CA LYS A 122 -0.07 42.18 -1.08
C LYS A 122 -0.46 41.86 -2.52
N TYR A 123 -0.72 40.60 -2.84
CA TYR A 123 -0.98 40.18 -4.22
C TYR A 123 -1.87 38.93 -4.37
N GLY A 124 -2.55 38.49 -3.31
CA GLY A 124 -3.41 37.29 -3.34
C GLY A 124 -2.63 35.98 -3.31
N GLY A 125 -1.42 35.98 -2.73
CA GLY A 125 -0.62 34.77 -2.51
C GLY A 125 -0.43 33.96 -3.79
N PHE A 126 -0.88 32.71 -3.80
CA PHE A 126 -0.71 31.82 -4.96
C PHE A 126 -1.54 32.18 -6.20
N LEU A 127 -2.45 33.15 -6.12
CA LEU A 127 -3.13 33.69 -7.32
C LEU A 127 -2.19 34.51 -8.20
N SER A 128 -1.08 35.02 -7.65
CA SER A 128 -0.11 35.84 -8.38
C SER A 128 1.16 35.06 -8.72
N PRO A 129 1.75 35.24 -9.91
CA PRO A 129 3.03 34.63 -10.26
C PRO A 129 4.19 35.12 -9.38
N ASN A 130 4.03 36.22 -8.66
CA ASN A 130 5.06 36.75 -7.75
C ASN A 130 5.42 35.75 -6.65
N ILE A 131 4.48 34.91 -6.22
CA ILE A 131 4.69 33.88 -5.20
C ILE A 131 5.82 32.91 -5.56
N ILE A 132 6.09 32.71 -6.86
CA ILE A 132 7.07 31.74 -7.35
C ILE A 132 8.48 32.14 -6.89
N ASN A 133 8.80 33.43 -6.96
CA ASN A 133 10.10 33.93 -6.54
C ASN A 133 10.19 34.03 -5.01
N ASP A 134 9.14 34.52 -4.35
CA ASP A 134 9.12 34.62 -2.88
C ASP A 134 9.25 33.23 -2.22
N TYR A 135 8.55 32.22 -2.77
CA TYR A 135 8.67 30.83 -2.33
C TYR A 135 10.06 30.24 -2.59
N LYS A 136 10.64 30.51 -3.77
CA LYS A 136 12.00 30.08 -4.11
C LYS A 136 13.03 30.68 -3.14
N ASP A 137 12.89 31.96 -2.79
CA ASP A 137 13.76 32.64 -1.84
C ASP A 137 13.64 32.04 -0.44
N PHE A 138 12.41 31.77 0.02
CA PHE A 138 12.17 31.05 1.27
C PHE A 138 12.80 29.65 1.29
N ALA A 139 12.61 28.87 0.21
CA ALA A 139 13.23 27.56 0.06
C ALA A 139 14.76 27.67 0.10
N GLU A 140 15.34 28.70 -0.52
CA GLU A 140 16.79 28.93 -0.49
C GLU A 140 17.32 29.19 0.93
N VAL A 141 16.59 29.97 1.73
CA VAL A 141 16.94 30.17 3.15
C VAL A 141 16.96 28.82 3.87
N CYS A 142 15.93 27.99 3.69
CA CYS A 142 15.87 26.68 4.33
C CYS A 142 17.02 25.76 3.88
N PHE A 143 17.36 25.73 2.60
CA PHE A 143 18.48 24.93 2.09
C PHE A 143 19.82 25.38 2.66
N LYS A 144 20.03 26.71 2.80
CA LYS A 144 21.26 27.26 3.38
C LYS A 144 21.41 26.93 4.86
N GLU A 145 20.33 27.11 5.62
CA GLU A 145 20.38 27.04 7.09
C GLU A 145 20.30 25.61 7.62
N PHE A 146 19.63 24.69 6.90
CA PHE A 146 19.36 23.34 7.41
C PHE A 146 19.86 22.20 6.51
N GLY A 147 20.25 22.48 5.26
CA GLY A 147 20.57 21.44 4.28
C GLY A 147 21.90 20.71 4.51
N ASP A 148 22.74 21.22 5.40
CA ASP A 148 23.91 20.51 5.92
C ASP A 148 23.51 19.20 6.64
N ARG A 149 22.35 19.20 7.32
CA ARG A 149 21.79 18.07 8.08
C ARG A 149 20.58 17.42 7.41
N VAL A 150 19.67 18.19 6.82
CA VAL A 150 18.45 17.68 6.18
C VAL A 150 18.75 17.08 4.79
N LYS A 151 18.38 15.81 4.59
CA LYS A 151 18.64 15.06 3.34
C LYS A 151 17.41 14.72 2.52
N HIS A 152 16.21 14.99 3.03
CA HIS A 152 14.95 14.75 2.32
C HIS A 152 14.07 15.99 2.40
N TRP A 153 13.94 16.66 1.26
CA TRP A 153 13.13 17.87 1.11
C TRP A 153 11.85 17.57 0.34
N ILE A 154 10.72 18.03 0.85
CA ILE A 154 9.41 18.00 0.20
C ILE A 154 9.01 19.46 -0.02
N THR A 155 8.78 19.87 -1.27
CA THR A 155 8.45 21.27 -1.53
C THR A 155 7.05 21.62 -1.05
N LEU A 156 6.04 20.89 -1.53
CA LEU A 156 4.64 21.19 -1.30
C LEU A 156 3.97 19.93 -0.74
N ASN A 157 3.08 20.11 0.24
CA ASN A 157 2.13 19.10 0.67
C ASN A 157 0.79 19.29 -0.03
N GLU A 158 0.28 18.23 -0.65
CA GLU A 158 -1.08 18.14 -1.19
C GLU A 158 -1.56 19.39 -1.95
N PRO A 159 -0.88 19.76 -3.05
CA PRO A 159 -1.23 20.97 -3.78
C PRO A 159 -2.66 20.89 -4.36
N TRP A 160 -3.17 19.68 -4.60
CA TRP A 160 -4.57 19.42 -4.98
C TRP A 160 -5.55 19.90 -3.91
N SER A 161 -5.40 19.43 -2.66
CA SER A 161 -6.28 19.78 -1.54
C SER A 161 -6.27 21.30 -1.32
N PHE A 162 -5.07 21.92 -1.32
CA PHE A 162 -4.94 23.37 -1.18
C PHE A 162 -5.71 24.14 -2.27
N CYS A 163 -5.56 23.74 -3.55
CA CYS A 163 -6.29 24.35 -4.66
C CYS A 163 -7.80 24.18 -4.54
N VAL A 164 -8.27 22.97 -4.27
CA VAL A 164 -9.70 22.64 -4.31
C VAL A 164 -10.40 23.20 -3.09
N TRP A 165 -9.90 22.95 -1.89
CA TRP A 165 -10.54 23.41 -0.67
C TRP A 165 -10.38 24.91 -0.43
N GLY A 166 -9.26 25.50 -0.85
CA GLY A 166 -8.99 26.93 -0.67
C GLY A 166 -9.65 27.84 -1.71
N TYR A 167 -9.77 27.38 -2.97
CA TYR A 167 -10.16 28.23 -4.12
C TYR A 167 -11.30 27.69 -4.99
N ALA A 168 -11.80 26.47 -4.74
CA ALA A 168 -12.98 25.93 -5.43
C ALA A 168 -14.17 25.77 -4.49
N GLU A 169 -13.97 25.05 -3.37
CA GLU A 169 -15.01 24.78 -2.37
C GLU A 169 -15.07 25.87 -1.29
N GLY A 170 -13.97 26.60 -1.09
CA GLY A 170 -13.89 27.71 -0.13
C GLY A 170 -14.00 27.30 1.33
N VAL A 171 -13.72 26.04 1.64
CA VAL A 171 -13.81 25.51 3.01
C VAL A 171 -12.51 25.69 3.80
N SER A 172 -11.35 25.76 3.13
CA SER A 172 -10.05 26.03 3.75
C SER A 172 -9.56 27.44 3.43
N ALA A 173 -8.61 27.96 4.19
CA ALA A 173 -7.99 29.25 3.90
C ALA A 173 -7.41 29.29 2.46
N PRO A 174 -7.57 30.38 1.70
CA PRO A 174 -8.16 31.68 2.10
C PRO A 174 -9.69 31.75 2.02
N GLY A 175 -10.40 30.65 1.75
CA GLY A 175 -11.86 30.58 1.80
C GLY A 175 -12.53 31.21 0.58
N ARG A 176 -11.99 30.97 -0.61
CA ARG A 176 -12.47 31.55 -1.87
C ARG A 176 -13.25 30.52 -2.69
N CYS A 177 -14.39 30.94 -3.22
CA CYS A 177 -15.21 30.14 -4.11
C CYS A 177 -16.17 31.04 -4.89
N SER A 178 -16.76 30.51 -5.96
CA SER A 178 -17.82 31.22 -6.68
C SER A 178 -19.06 31.37 -5.80
N PRO A 179 -19.85 32.45 -5.95
CA PRO A 179 -21.01 32.73 -5.06
C PRO A 179 -22.09 31.65 -5.04
N TRP A 180 -22.15 30.78 -6.06
CA TRP A 180 -23.13 29.69 -6.14
C TRP A 180 -22.64 28.37 -5.55
N GLU A 181 -21.39 28.31 -5.07
CA GLU A 181 -20.86 27.13 -4.38
C GLU A 181 -21.46 27.00 -2.98
N LYS A 182 -21.36 25.80 -2.41
CA LYS A 182 -21.99 25.48 -1.12
C LYS A 182 -21.50 26.38 0.02
N ALA A 183 -20.23 26.77 0.03
CA ALA A 183 -19.68 27.65 1.05
C ALA A 183 -20.11 29.12 0.90
N ASN A 184 -20.77 29.48 -0.22
CA ASN A 184 -21.32 30.81 -0.48
C ASN A 184 -20.31 31.94 -0.21
N CYS A 185 -19.11 31.81 -0.76
CA CYS A 185 -18.02 32.75 -0.51
C CYS A 185 -18.33 34.13 -1.11
N SER A 186 -17.84 35.17 -0.44
CA SER A 186 -18.00 36.56 -0.89
C SER A 186 -17.13 36.93 -2.10
N ALA A 187 -16.11 36.11 -2.39
CA ALA A 187 -15.20 36.31 -3.52
C ALA A 187 -14.59 34.98 -3.98
N GLY A 188 -14.28 34.91 -5.28
CA GLY A 188 -13.61 33.76 -5.89
C GLY A 188 -14.18 33.39 -7.26
N ASP A 189 -13.44 32.55 -7.97
CA ASP A 189 -13.89 31.90 -9.21
C ASP A 189 -13.45 30.44 -9.19
N SER A 190 -14.35 29.55 -8.76
CA SER A 190 -14.12 28.10 -8.64
C SER A 190 -13.79 27.42 -9.97
N GLY A 191 -14.05 28.09 -11.10
CA GLY A 191 -13.69 27.61 -12.43
C GLY A 191 -12.33 28.08 -12.92
N ARG A 192 -11.66 29.04 -12.26
CA ARG A 192 -10.37 29.60 -12.71
C ARG A 192 -9.29 29.61 -11.63
N GLU A 193 -9.62 30.08 -10.44
CA GLU A 193 -8.66 30.27 -9.35
C GLU A 193 -7.92 28.98 -8.96
N PRO A 194 -8.57 27.80 -8.83
CA PRO A 194 -7.86 26.55 -8.53
C PRO A 194 -6.77 26.22 -9.56
N TYR A 195 -7.04 26.48 -10.85
CA TYR A 195 -6.10 26.22 -11.94
C TYR A 195 -4.95 27.22 -11.96
N THR A 196 -5.20 28.50 -11.69
CA THR A 196 -4.17 29.53 -11.54
C THR A 196 -3.23 29.20 -10.37
N VAL A 197 -3.80 28.90 -9.20
CA VAL A 197 -3.06 28.53 -7.98
C VAL A 197 -2.25 27.25 -8.22
N GLY A 198 -2.86 26.23 -8.82
CA GLY A 198 -2.17 24.97 -9.14
C GLY A 198 -1.01 25.17 -10.11
N HIS A 199 -1.18 26.06 -11.10
CA HIS A 199 -0.10 26.41 -12.03
C HIS A 199 1.07 27.07 -11.33
N HIS A 200 0.82 28.07 -10.48
CA HIS A 200 1.89 28.74 -9.73
C HIS A 200 2.56 27.81 -8.72
N GLN A 201 1.81 26.90 -8.06
CA GLN A 201 2.38 25.86 -7.20
C GLN A 201 3.34 24.94 -7.98
N ILE A 202 2.96 24.45 -9.17
CA ILE A 202 3.83 23.60 -10.00
C ILE A 202 5.12 24.35 -10.39
N LEU A 203 5.01 25.63 -10.77
CA LEU A 203 6.16 26.45 -11.11
C LEU A 203 7.05 26.76 -9.91
N ALA A 204 6.47 27.04 -8.74
CA ALA A 204 7.17 27.29 -7.48
C ALA A 204 7.93 26.04 -7.02
N HIS A 205 7.30 24.86 -7.09
CA HIS A 205 7.97 23.57 -6.88
C HIS A 205 9.16 23.42 -7.82
N ALA A 206 8.97 23.61 -9.12
CA ALA A 206 10.02 23.43 -10.11
C ALA A 206 11.18 24.42 -9.90
N ALA A 207 10.89 25.68 -9.56
CA ALA A 207 11.90 26.69 -9.25
C ALA A 207 12.76 26.29 -8.05
N ALA A 208 12.14 25.88 -6.94
CA ALA A 208 12.84 25.44 -5.73
C ALA A 208 13.63 24.14 -5.96
N ALA A 209 13.04 23.15 -6.62
CA ALA A 209 13.69 21.88 -6.89
C ALA A 209 14.90 22.03 -7.83
N ARG A 210 14.80 22.88 -8.85
CA ARG A 210 15.93 23.18 -9.74
C ARG A 210 17.02 23.95 -9.03
N LEU A 211 16.67 24.93 -8.20
CA LEU A 211 17.64 25.63 -7.35
C LEU A 211 18.40 24.64 -6.44
N TYR A 212 17.69 23.72 -5.77
CA TYR A 212 18.33 22.69 -4.96
C TYR A 212 19.28 21.81 -5.76
N LYS A 213 18.79 21.25 -6.88
CA LYS A 213 19.58 20.36 -7.74
C LYS A 213 20.83 21.02 -8.31
N GLN A 214 20.77 22.30 -8.66
CA GLN A 214 21.87 23.04 -9.28
C GLN A 214 22.89 23.56 -8.26
N LYS A 215 22.41 24.09 -7.12
CA LYS A 215 23.26 24.81 -6.17
C LYS A 215 23.64 24.00 -4.95
N TYR A 216 22.75 23.14 -4.43
CA TYR A 216 22.92 22.54 -3.10
C TYR A 216 23.17 21.03 -3.15
N LYS A 217 22.58 20.31 -4.12
CA LYS A 217 22.63 18.83 -4.18
C LYS A 217 24.05 18.26 -4.22
N GLY A 218 24.97 18.89 -4.95
CA GLY A 218 26.37 18.44 -5.02
C GLY A 218 27.10 18.49 -3.67
N MET A 219 26.83 19.51 -2.86
CA MET A 219 27.44 19.69 -1.53
C MET A 219 26.70 18.91 -0.44
N GLN A 220 25.37 18.97 -0.45
CA GLN A 220 24.54 18.47 0.64
C GLN A 220 24.13 17.01 0.47
N LYS A 221 24.18 16.47 -0.76
CA LYS A 221 23.85 15.08 -1.11
C LYS A 221 22.43 14.65 -0.71
N GLY A 222 21.50 15.58 -0.57
CA GLY A 222 20.09 15.28 -0.29
C GLY A 222 19.26 15.02 -1.56
N LYS A 223 18.00 14.67 -1.34
CA LYS A 223 16.95 14.46 -2.35
C LYS A 223 15.83 15.47 -2.18
N ILE A 224 15.21 15.87 -3.28
CA ILE A 224 14.06 16.78 -3.26
C ILE A 224 12.88 16.20 -4.03
N GLY A 225 11.69 16.28 -3.45
CA GLY A 225 10.45 15.76 -4.01
C GLY A 225 9.25 16.66 -3.70
N ILE A 226 8.06 16.13 -3.95
CA ILE A 226 6.77 16.77 -3.70
C ILE A 226 5.80 15.70 -3.19
N THR A 227 4.92 16.06 -2.25
CA THR A 227 3.89 15.17 -1.75
C THR A 227 2.56 15.44 -2.46
N LEU A 228 1.99 14.40 -3.05
CA LEU A 228 0.71 14.42 -3.74
C LEU A 228 -0.29 13.54 -3.00
N VAL A 229 -1.51 14.03 -2.84
CA VAL A 229 -2.64 13.21 -2.39
C VAL A 229 -3.32 12.55 -3.57
N ALA A 230 -3.70 11.29 -3.40
CA ALA A 230 -4.52 10.61 -4.38
C ALA A 230 -5.43 9.57 -3.72
N ASN A 231 -6.69 9.59 -4.11
CA ASN A 231 -7.59 8.47 -3.88
C ASN A 231 -7.42 7.47 -5.01
N TRP A 232 -7.62 6.19 -4.72
CA TRP A 232 -7.92 5.25 -5.79
C TRP A 232 -9.38 5.41 -6.22
N VAL A 233 -9.67 5.08 -7.48
CA VAL A 233 -11.04 5.15 -7.99
C VAL A 233 -11.42 3.92 -8.78
N ILE A 234 -12.64 3.46 -8.59
CA ILE A 234 -13.21 2.27 -9.24
C ILE A 234 -14.47 2.70 -10.00
N PRO A 235 -14.75 2.19 -11.21
CA PRO A 235 -15.95 2.59 -11.92
C PRO A 235 -17.21 2.08 -11.20
N ILE A 236 -18.23 2.93 -11.10
CA ILE A 236 -19.49 2.58 -10.43
C ILE A 236 -20.23 1.46 -11.19
N SER A 237 -20.04 1.37 -12.50
CA SER A 237 -20.58 0.30 -13.36
C SER A 237 -19.56 -0.08 -14.44
N ARG A 238 -19.79 -1.21 -15.13
CA ARG A 238 -18.93 -1.66 -16.25
C ARG A 238 -19.16 -0.86 -17.55
N SER A 239 -19.97 0.20 -17.52
CA SER A 239 -20.24 1.00 -18.72
C SER A 239 -18.98 1.73 -19.20
N LYS A 240 -18.85 1.89 -20.51
CA LYS A 240 -17.75 2.67 -21.12
C LYS A 240 -17.68 4.10 -20.57
N SER A 241 -18.82 4.71 -20.28
CA SER A 241 -18.89 6.06 -19.69
C SER A 241 -18.32 6.11 -18.28
N SER A 242 -18.61 5.13 -17.43
CA SER A 242 -18.08 5.05 -16.06
C SER A 242 -16.57 4.81 -16.06
N ILE A 243 -16.07 3.95 -16.95
CA ILE A 243 -14.63 3.69 -17.14
C ILE A 243 -13.92 4.94 -17.68
N ALA A 244 -14.53 5.69 -18.59
CA ALA A 244 -13.95 6.96 -19.05
C ALA A 244 -13.92 8.00 -17.92
N ALA A 245 -14.95 8.03 -17.06
CA ALA A 245 -15.03 8.93 -15.92
C ALA A 245 -13.99 8.63 -14.85
N THR A 246 -13.65 7.36 -14.58
CA THR A 246 -12.57 7.01 -13.64
C THR A 246 -11.23 7.55 -14.11
N LYS A 247 -10.91 7.40 -15.41
CA LYS A 247 -9.68 7.96 -15.99
C LYS A 247 -9.61 9.48 -15.79
N ARG A 248 -10.68 10.20 -16.14
CA ARG A 248 -10.76 11.65 -15.94
C ARG A 248 -10.60 12.01 -14.46
N SER A 249 -11.26 11.28 -13.58
CA SER A 249 -11.19 11.49 -12.13
C SER A 249 -9.76 11.33 -11.59
N MET A 250 -9.01 10.31 -12.03
CA MET A 250 -7.58 10.14 -11.69
C MET A 250 -6.73 11.27 -12.25
N GLU A 251 -6.93 11.63 -13.52
CA GLU A 251 -6.18 12.69 -14.19
C GLU A 251 -6.41 14.07 -13.56
N PHE A 252 -7.62 14.37 -13.09
CA PHE A 252 -7.94 15.64 -12.42
C PHE A 252 -7.40 15.73 -10.98
N MET A 253 -7.02 14.62 -10.34
CA MET A 253 -6.48 14.61 -8.99
C MET A 253 -4.97 14.36 -8.99
N LEU A 254 -4.55 13.14 -9.30
CA LEU A 254 -3.14 12.76 -9.32
C LEU A 254 -2.43 13.32 -10.57
N GLY A 255 -3.05 13.14 -11.74
CA GLY A 255 -2.47 13.55 -13.03
C GLY A 255 -2.24 15.06 -13.12
N TRP A 256 -3.09 15.89 -12.49
CA TRP A 256 -3.00 17.35 -12.53
C TRP A 256 -1.62 17.86 -12.11
N PHE A 257 -1.00 17.20 -11.12
CA PHE A 257 0.34 17.54 -10.64
C PHE A 257 1.41 16.56 -11.14
N LEU A 258 1.11 15.26 -11.26
CA LEU A 258 2.11 14.27 -11.64
C LEU A 258 2.45 14.28 -13.14
N ASP A 259 1.48 14.56 -14.03
CA ASP A 259 1.75 14.65 -15.48
C ASP A 259 2.70 15.81 -15.83
N PRO A 260 2.52 17.04 -15.31
CA PRO A 260 3.51 18.10 -15.53
C PRO A 260 4.92 17.69 -15.10
N LEU A 261 5.07 16.99 -13.97
CA LEU A 261 6.36 16.55 -13.46
C LEU A 261 6.99 15.46 -14.33
N CYS A 262 6.22 14.49 -14.82
CA CYS A 262 6.76 13.38 -15.62
C CYS A 262 6.86 13.71 -17.11
N ARG A 263 5.92 14.48 -17.65
CA ARG A 263 5.72 14.71 -19.09
C ARG A 263 5.98 16.16 -19.51
N GLY A 264 5.91 17.11 -18.59
CA GLY A 264 6.13 18.54 -18.85
C GLY A 264 4.87 19.32 -19.26
N ASP A 265 3.69 18.72 -19.18
CA ASP A 265 2.41 19.36 -19.53
C ASP A 265 1.25 18.70 -18.76
N TYR A 266 0.10 19.36 -18.74
CA TYR A 266 -1.12 18.83 -18.09
C TYR A 266 -1.73 17.63 -18.84
N PRO A 267 -2.53 16.78 -18.17
CA PRO A 267 -3.26 15.70 -18.82
C PRO A 267 -4.13 16.19 -19.97
N ARG A 268 -4.23 15.40 -21.05
CA ARG A 268 -5.02 15.77 -22.24
C ARG A 268 -6.49 16.01 -21.91
N SER A 269 -7.08 15.22 -21.01
CA SER A 269 -8.48 15.39 -20.59
C SER A 269 -8.71 16.76 -19.96
N MET A 270 -7.84 17.21 -19.06
CA MET A 270 -7.92 18.54 -18.45
C MET A 270 -7.83 19.64 -19.50
N LYS A 271 -6.86 19.56 -20.42
CA LYS A 271 -6.72 20.57 -21.49
C LYS A 271 -7.96 20.67 -22.37
N VAL A 272 -8.61 19.55 -22.67
CA VAL A 272 -9.82 19.52 -23.50
C VAL A 272 -11.04 20.03 -22.73
N LEU A 273 -11.22 19.61 -21.48
CA LEU A 273 -12.44 19.88 -20.71
C LEU A 273 -12.44 21.26 -20.05
N VAL A 274 -11.28 21.71 -19.57
CA VAL A 274 -11.12 23.01 -18.90
C VAL A 274 -10.88 24.12 -19.92
N GLY A 275 -10.18 23.82 -21.02
CA GLY A 275 -9.94 24.75 -22.11
C GLY A 275 -9.09 25.95 -21.70
N ASN A 276 -9.55 27.16 -22.02
CA ASN A 276 -8.83 28.41 -21.79
C ASN A 276 -8.69 28.80 -20.31
N ARG A 277 -9.43 28.17 -19.39
CA ARG A 277 -9.31 28.41 -17.95
C ARG A 277 -8.09 27.70 -17.34
N LEU A 278 -7.54 26.69 -18.02
CA LEU A 278 -6.32 26.02 -17.61
C LEU A 278 -5.11 26.79 -18.18
N PRO A 279 -4.22 27.32 -17.33
CA PRO A 279 -3.02 28.00 -17.81
C PRO A 279 -2.15 27.09 -18.69
N GLN A 280 -1.39 27.67 -19.61
CA GLN A 280 -0.52 26.92 -20.50
C GLN A 280 0.94 27.08 -20.08
N PHE A 281 1.66 25.96 -20.02
CA PHE A 281 3.11 26.02 -19.86
C PHE A 281 3.76 26.53 -21.14
N THR A 282 4.58 27.56 -21.02
CA THR A 282 5.55 27.90 -22.07
C THR A 282 6.56 26.76 -22.26
N LYS A 283 7.25 26.73 -23.40
CA LYS A 283 8.32 25.74 -23.65
C LYS A 283 9.41 25.76 -22.56
N ILE A 284 9.70 26.93 -21.99
CA ILE A 284 10.69 27.10 -20.93
C ILE A 284 10.16 26.50 -19.61
N GLN A 285 8.93 26.82 -19.24
CA GLN A 285 8.30 26.27 -18.03
C GLN A 285 8.13 24.76 -18.12
N SER A 286 7.72 24.23 -19.27
CA SER A 286 7.60 22.79 -19.51
C SER A 286 8.92 22.05 -19.25
N LYS A 287 10.03 22.58 -19.77
CA LYS A 287 11.38 22.05 -19.51
C LYS A 287 11.80 22.20 -18.04
N LEU A 288 11.42 23.31 -17.39
CA LEU A 288 11.71 23.55 -15.99
C LEU A 288 11.05 22.49 -15.10
N VAL A 289 9.76 22.23 -15.33
CA VAL A 289 8.92 21.33 -14.52
C VAL A 289 9.23 19.85 -14.76
N LYS A 290 9.45 19.44 -16.02
CA LYS A 290 9.69 18.03 -16.36
C LYS A 290 10.93 17.47 -15.66
N GLY A 291 10.75 16.47 -14.79
CA GLY A 291 11.81 15.82 -14.01
C GLY A 291 12.30 16.64 -12.81
N ALA A 292 11.52 17.61 -12.34
CA ALA A 292 11.86 18.46 -11.19
C ALA A 292 11.74 17.76 -9.82
N PHE A 293 11.90 16.43 -9.74
CA PHE A 293 11.84 15.66 -8.49
C PHE A 293 12.87 14.53 -8.49
N ASP A 294 13.23 14.04 -7.31
CA ASP A 294 14.04 12.84 -7.08
C ASP A 294 13.20 11.69 -6.51
N PHE A 295 12.09 12.02 -5.85
CA PHE A 295 11.08 11.09 -5.34
C PHE A 295 9.69 11.75 -5.33
N ILE A 296 8.64 10.93 -5.21
CA ILE A 296 7.26 11.37 -5.00
C ILE A 296 6.83 10.95 -3.59
N GLY A 297 6.35 11.90 -2.80
CA GLY A 297 5.57 11.62 -1.60
C GLY A 297 4.13 11.31 -1.99
N LEU A 298 3.55 10.25 -1.45
CA LEU A 298 2.16 9.86 -1.70
C LEU A 298 1.38 9.87 -0.40
N ASN A 299 0.30 10.65 -0.35
CA ASN A 299 -0.69 10.60 0.71
C ASN A 299 -1.90 9.82 0.22
N TYR A 300 -2.26 8.77 0.96
CA TYR A 300 -3.40 7.91 0.63
C TYR A 300 -4.24 7.64 1.87
N TYR A 301 -5.56 7.71 1.68
CA TYR A 301 -6.53 7.50 2.76
C TYR A 301 -7.74 6.63 2.34
N THR A 302 -8.20 6.74 1.09
CA THR A 302 -9.51 6.19 0.71
C THR A 302 -9.61 5.83 -0.77
N THR A 303 -10.66 5.09 -1.11
CA THR A 303 -11.07 4.77 -2.49
C THR A 303 -12.51 5.23 -2.73
N ASN A 304 -12.83 5.68 -3.94
CA ASN A 304 -14.20 6.04 -4.32
C ASN A 304 -14.68 5.28 -5.56
N TYR A 305 -15.99 5.03 -5.62
CA TYR A 305 -16.64 4.75 -6.90
C TYR A 305 -16.77 6.03 -7.72
N VAL A 306 -16.69 5.89 -9.04
CA VAL A 306 -16.85 7.01 -9.98
C VAL A 306 -17.90 6.72 -11.04
N GLY A 307 -18.85 7.64 -11.18
CA GLY A 307 -19.82 7.69 -12.27
C GLY A 307 -19.54 8.83 -13.25
N SER A 308 -20.07 8.73 -14.47
CA SER A 308 -20.01 9.82 -15.44
C SER A 308 -21.15 10.81 -15.22
N LEU A 309 -20.84 12.11 -15.32
CA LEU A 309 -21.84 13.17 -15.38
C LEU A 309 -21.91 13.75 -16.80
N PRO A 310 -23.06 14.32 -17.20
CA PRO A 310 -23.14 15.08 -18.43
C PRO A 310 -22.32 16.38 -18.33
N PRO A 311 -21.92 16.99 -19.47
CA PRO A 311 -21.26 18.29 -19.47
C PRO A 311 -22.14 19.37 -18.82
N SER A 312 -21.53 20.28 -18.05
CA SER A 312 -22.20 21.43 -17.41
C SER A 312 -22.70 22.50 -18.40
N LYS A 313 -22.39 22.35 -19.70
CA LYS A 313 -22.71 23.31 -20.79
C LYS A 313 -22.27 24.75 -20.48
N GLY A 314 -21.22 24.93 -19.67
CA GLY A 314 -20.70 26.25 -19.33
C GLY A 314 -21.47 26.99 -18.22
N MET A 315 -22.54 26.39 -17.67
CA MET A 315 -23.26 26.96 -16.53
C MET A 315 -22.51 26.63 -15.24
N ARG A 316 -22.21 27.66 -14.43
CA ARG A 316 -21.58 27.50 -13.10
C ARG A 316 -20.29 26.66 -13.16
N ASN A 317 -19.38 27.02 -14.06
CA ASN A 317 -18.10 26.34 -14.19
C ASN A 317 -17.38 26.28 -12.83
N SER A 318 -16.96 25.08 -12.47
CA SER A 318 -16.25 24.80 -11.23
C SER A 318 -15.35 23.60 -11.43
N TYR A 319 -14.18 23.61 -10.77
CA TYR A 319 -13.28 22.47 -10.70
C TYR A 319 -14.02 21.16 -10.41
N SER A 320 -14.99 21.19 -9.48
CA SER A 320 -15.76 20.02 -9.04
C SER A 320 -16.60 19.37 -10.14
N THR A 321 -16.94 20.12 -11.20
CA THR A 321 -17.79 19.65 -12.30
C THR A 321 -17.02 19.41 -13.60
N ASP A 322 -15.84 20.02 -13.75
CA ASP A 322 -15.05 20.01 -15.00
C ASP A 322 -14.60 18.60 -15.42
N ALA A 323 -14.36 17.71 -14.45
CA ALA A 323 -14.01 16.32 -14.72
C ALA A 323 -15.17 15.52 -15.34
N GLN A 324 -16.41 16.05 -15.34
CA GLN A 324 -17.62 15.36 -15.78
C GLN A 324 -17.75 13.99 -15.13
N ALA A 325 -17.44 13.93 -13.84
CA ALA A 325 -17.36 12.71 -13.05
C ALA A 325 -17.86 13.01 -11.63
N ILE A 326 -18.54 12.04 -11.03
CA ILE A 326 -18.98 12.11 -9.63
C ILE A 326 -18.31 11.00 -8.84
N ARG A 327 -17.75 11.35 -7.68
CA ARG A 327 -17.17 10.41 -6.72
C ARG A 327 -18.19 10.10 -5.63
N THR A 328 -18.27 8.84 -5.24
CA THR A 328 -19.11 8.39 -4.11
C THR A 328 -18.44 7.23 -3.40
N GLY A 329 -18.60 7.14 -2.08
CA GLY A 329 -18.18 5.96 -1.31
C GLY A 329 -19.19 4.81 -1.40
N VAL A 330 -20.37 5.02 -1.99
CA VAL A 330 -21.49 4.07 -1.95
C VAL A 330 -21.98 3.74 -3.36
N ARG A 331 -22.23 2.45 -3.61
CA ARG A 331 -22.83 1.94 -4.85
C ARG A 331 -24.05 1.08 -4.50
N ASN A 332 -25.22 1.44 -5.01
CA ASN A 332 -26.49 0.74 -4.77
C ASN A 332 -26.80 0.53 -3.27
N GLY A 333 -26.55 1.56 -2.45
CA GLY A 333 -26.74 1.49 -1.00
C GLY A 333 -25.63 0.77 -0.23
N VAL A 334 -24.65 0.17 -0.91
CA VAL A 334 -23.54 -0.56 -0.28
C VAL A 334 -22.26 0.30 -0.30
N PRO A 335 -21.66 0.62 0.86
CA PRO A 335 -20.39 1.34 0.90
C PRO A 335 -19.24 0.48 0.38
N ILE A 336 -18.23 1.11 -0.20
CA ILE A 336 -17.05 0.44 -0.76
C ILE A 336 -16.21 -0.28 0.32
N GLY A 337 -16.31 0.20 1.56
CA GLY A 337 -15.68 -0.37 2.74
C GLY A 337 -16.21 0.30 4.00
N PRO A 338 -15.76 -0.12 5.19
CA PRO A 338 -16.13 0.52 6.45
C PRO A 338 -15.83 2.02 6.42
N GLN A 339 -16.80 2.83 6.84
CA GLN A 339 -16.67 4.29 6.88
C GLN A 339 -16.07 4.73 8.22
N ALA A 340 -15.08 5.62 8.16
CA ALA A 340 -14.51 6.28 9.32
C ALA A 340 -15.41 7.41 9.86
N ALA A 341 -15.05 7.96 11.02
CA ALA A 341 -15.71 9.11 11.63
C ALA A 341 -15.72 10.32 10.69
N SER A 342 -14.67 10.49 9.87
CA SER A 342 -14.66 11.44 8.76
C SER A 342 -15.54 10.92 7.61
N PRO A 343 -16.60 11.64 7.19
CA PRO A 343 -17.58 11.14 6.23
C PRO A 343 -17.02 10.77 4.85
N TRP A 344 -15.86 11.32 4.49
CA TRP A 344 -15.20 11.12 3.20
C TRP A 344 -14.28 9.88 3.16
N LEU A 345 -13.92 9.31 4.31
CA LEU A 345 -12.92 8.24 4.43
C LEU A 345 -13.60 6.87 4.53
N TYR A 346 -13.33 6.02 3.54
CA TYR A 346 -13.78 4.63 3.47
C TYR A 346 -12.54 3.73 3.41
N VAL A 347 -12.50 2.74 4.30
CA VAL A 347 -11.33 1.88 4.45
C VAL A 347 -11.31 0.82 3.34
N TYR A 348 -10.35 1.00 2.43
CA TYR A 348 -10.20 0.12 1.26
C TYR A 348 -8.71 -0.11 0.92
N PRO A 349 -8.02 -1.04 1.62
CA PRO A 349 -6.59 -1.29 1.45
C PRO A 349 -6.19 -1.74 0.03
N GLN A 350 -7.06 -2.47 -0.68
CA GLN A 350 -6.77 -2.90 -2.06
C GLN A 350 -6.54 -1.71 -2.99
N GLY A 351 -7.27 -0.61 -2.79
CA GLY A 351 -7.08 0.60 -3.59
C GLY A 351 -5.71 1.25 -3.37
N PHE A 352 -5.12 1.06 -2.19
CA PHE A 352 -3.77 1.53 -1.91
C PHE A 352 -2.74 0.79 -2.77
N ARG A 353 -2.85 -0.54 -2.82
CA ARG A 353 -2.01 -1.39 -3.69
C ARG A 353 -2.21 -1.02 -5.16
N ASP A 354 -3.45 -0.92 -5.61
CA ASP A 354 -3.76 -0.65 -7.02
C ASP A 354 -3.27 0.72 -7.47
N LEU A 355 -3.34 1.74 -6.61
CA LEU A 355 -2.79 3.07 -6.86
C LEU A 355 -1.27 3.03 -7.05
N LEU A 356 -0.55 2.27 -6.21
CA LEU A 356 0.90 2.13 -6.30
C LEU A 356 1.33 1.45 -7.61
N LEU A 357 0.61 0.39 -8.00
CA LEU A 357 0.85 -0.28 -9.28
C LEU A 357 0.48 0.60 -10.48
N TYR A 358 -0.61 1.36 -10.37
CA TYR A 358 -0.96 2.36 -11.38
C TYR A 358 0.17 3.38 -11.58
N ILE A 359 0.76 3.90 -10.51
CA ILE A 359 1.89 4.84 -10.59
C ILE A 359 3.11 4.16 -11.22
N LYS A 360 3.41 2.93 -10.80
CA LYS A 360 4.50 2.13 -11.36
C LYS A 360 4.37 2.01 -12.89
N ASP A 361 3.21 1.58 -13.35
CA ASP A 361 2.99 1.22 -14.76
C ASP A 361 2.82 2.45 -15.65
N ASN A 362 2.30 3.56 -15.14
CA ASN A 362 1.99 4.76 -15.93
C ASN A 362 3.03 5.88 -15.84
N TYR A 363 3.94 5.85 -14.86
CA TYR A 363 4.88 6.94 -14.59
C TYR A 363 6.35 6.49 -14.47
N HIS A 364 6.71 5.36 -15.07
CA HIS A 364 8.07 4.81 -15.10
C HIS A 364 8.63 4.48 -13.70
N ASN A 365 7.76 3.96 -12.81
CA ASN A 365 8.13 3.46 -11.48
C ASN A 365 9.04 4.41 -10.66
N PRO A 366 8.61 5.66 -10.40
CA PRO A 366 9.42 6.62 -9.64
C PRO A 366 9.66 6.10 -8.22
N THR A 367 10.67 6.65 -7.54
CA THR A 367 10.85 6.36 -6.11
C THR A 367 9.70 6.99 -5.33
N ILE A 368 8.99 6.19 -4.53
CA ILE A 368 7.84 6.63 -3.74
C ILE A 368 8.15 6.53 -2.25
N TYR A 369 7.70 7.52 -1.48
CA TYR A 369 7.55 7.43 -0.03
C TYR A 369 6.07 7.66 0.30
N ILE A 370 5.46 6.80 1.12
CA ILE A 370 4.11 7.04 1.61
C ILE A 370 4.23 8.08 2.70
N THR A 371 3.91 9.34 2.41
CA THR A 371 4.19 10.47 3.30
C THR A 371 3.09 10.75 4.31
N GLU A 372 1.89 10.21 4.06
CA GLU A 372 0.78 10.12 5.02
C GLU A 372 -0.08 8.90 4.71
N ASN A 373 -0.47 8.19 5.76
CA ASN A 373 -1.55 7.24 5.77
C ASN A 373 -2.04 7.09 7.21
N GLY A 374 -3.36 7.09 7.40
CA GLY A 374 -3.98 6.96 8.70
C GLY A 374 -5.50 6.90 8.56
N ASN A 375 -6.19 6.64 9.65
CA ASN A 375 -7.64 6.65 9.69
C ASN A 375 -8.19 7.22 10.99
N ILE A 376 -9.49 7.52 10.92
CA ILE A 376 -10.33 7.86 12.06
C ILE A 376 -11.48 6.83 12.15
N LEU A 377 -11.22 5.52 12.27
CA LEU A 377 -12.31 4.54 12.46
C LEU A 377 -12.65 4.37 13.94
N GLY A 378 -13.92 4.59 14.31
CA GLY A 378 -14.46 4.20 15.61
C GLY A 378 -15.03 5.37 16.44
N ILE A 379 -15.88 5.03 17.41
CA ILE A 379 -16.53 5.99 18.32
C ILE A 379 -15.48 6.72 19.20
N ASP A 380 -14.36 6.05 19.49
CA ASP A 380 -13.27 6.57 20.34
C ASP A 380 -12.35 7.58 19.62
N GLU A 381 -12.55 7.79 18.32
CA GLU A 381 -11.71 8.67 17.49
C GLU A 381 -12.43 9.97 17.09
N ALA A 382 -13.76 10.03 17.28
CA ALA A 382 -14.46 11.29 17.48
C ALA A 382 -14.10 11.83 18.87
N ASN A 383 -13.86 13.13 19.00
CA ASN A 383 -13.51 13.74 20.29
C ASN A 383 -14.73 13.77 21.23
N ASN A 384 -15.02 12.64 21.87
CA ASN A 384 -16.10 12.49 22.81
C ASN A 384 -15.57 12.69 24.24
N LYS A 385 -15.76 13.91 24.77
CA LYS A 385 -15.35 14.30 26.12
C LYS A 385 -15.99 13.46 27.24
N SER A 386 -17.05 12.71 26.95
CA SER A 386 -17.72 11.84 27.94
C SER A 386 -17.07 10.47 28.09
N LEU A 387 -16.16 10.09 27.18
CA LEU A 387 -15.46 8.80 27.26
C LEU A 387 -14.35 8.84 28.32
N PRO A 388 -14.29 7.86 29.23
CA PRO A 388 -13.15 7.71 30.14
C PRO A 388 -11.84 7.53 29.36
N LEU A 389 -10.74 8.11 29.85
CA LEU A 389 -9.42 8.03 29.19
C LEU A 389 -9.03 6.59 28.83
N LYS A 390 -9.28 5.62 29.71
CA LYS A 390 -8.95 4.21 29.47
C LYS A 390 -9.65 3.64 28.23
N GLU A 391 -10.85 4.11 27.90
CA GLU A 391 -11.57 3.71 26.69
C GLU A 391 -11.09 4.51 25.47
N ALA A 392 -10.84 5.83 25.63
CA ALA A 392 -10.31 6.68 24.55
C ALA A 392 -8.92 6.24 24.03
N LEU A 393 -8.15 5.47 24.81
CA LEU A 393 -6.87 4.90 24.40
C LEU A 393 -7.02 3.59 23.59
N LYS A 394 -8.21 3.00 23.47
CA LYS A 394 -8.46 1.72 22.78
C LYS A 394 -8.80 1.89 21.31
N ASP A 395 -7.81 2.30 20.52
CA ASP A 395 -7.95 2.52 19.08
C ASP A 395 -7.65 1.27 18.21
N ASP A 396 -8.29 0.14 18.52
CA ASP A 396 -8.02 -1.13 17.82
C ASP A 396 -8.35 -1.08 16.32
N ALA A 397 -9.32 -0.26 15.92
CA ALA A 397 -9.65 -0.04 14.51
C ALA A 397 -8.53 0.70 13.73
N ARG A 398 -7.72 1.54 14.41
CA ARG A 398 -6.51 2.13 13.83
C ARG A 398 -5.43 1.08 13.60
N ILE A 399 -5.28 0.13 14.54
CA ILE A 399 -4.37 -1.02 14.36
C ILE A 399 -4.77 -1.84 13.14
N GLU A 400 -6.04 -2.22 13.03
CA GLU A 400 -6.54 -3.01 11.89
C GLU A 400 -6.29 -2.29 10.56
N TYR A 401 -6.58 -0.98 10.51
CA TYR A 401 -6.35 -0.17 9.33
C TYR A 401 -4.88 -0.18 8.90
N HIS A 402 -3.96 0.13 9.81
CA HIS A 402 -2.54 0.17 9.48
C HIS A 402 -2.02 -1.20 9.09
N HIS A 403 -2.41 -2.27 9.80
CA HIS A 403 -2.01 -3.63 9.47
C HIS A 403 -2.41 -3.99 8.03
N ARG A 404 -3.67 -3.76 7.65
CA ARG A 404 -4.17 -4.08 6.31
C ARG A 404 -3.57 -3.21 5.21
N HIS A 405 -3.29 -1.92 5.48
CA HIS A 405 -2.63 -1.04 4.51
C HIS A 405 -1.15 -1.37 4.34
N LEU A 406 -0.46 -1.76 5.41
CA LEU A 406 0.93 -2.20 5.36
C LEU A 406 1.07 -3.53 4.62
N ASP A 407 0.12 -4.46 4.78
CA ASP A 407 0.08 -5.70 3.99
C ASP A 407 -0.17 -5.42 2.49
N ALA A 408 -1.13 -4.56 2.16
CA ALA A 408 -1.38 -4.14 0.78
C ALA A 408 -0.17 -3.43 0.15
N LEU A 409 0.52 -2.59 0.92
CA LEU A 409 1.77 -1.94 0.52
C LEU A 409 2.88 -2.97 0.26
N LEU A 410 3.03 -3.95 1.15
CA LEU A 410 4.02 -5.01 0.97
C LEU A 410 3.75 -5.84 -0.29
N SER A 411 2.48 -6.14 -0.58
CA SER A 411 2.11 -6.77 -1.84
C SER A 411 2.49 -5.91 -3.04
N ALA A 412 2.22 -4.61 -3.04
CA ALA A 412 2.64 -3.71 -4.12
C ALA A 412 4.16 -3.70 -4.33
N ILE A 413 4.94 -3.70 -3.23
CA ILE A 413 6.40 -3.75 -3.28
C ILE A 413 6.88 -5.07 -3.89
N ARG A 414 6.27 -6.20 -3.50
CA ARG A 414 6.57 -7.52 -4.09
C ARG A 414 6.29 -7.56 -5.59
N ASP A 415 5.26 -6.85 -6.04
CA ASP A 415 4.90 -6.70 -7.47
C ASP A 415 5.69 -5.59 -8.18
N GLY A 416 6.76 -5.09 -7.55
CA GLY A 416 7.78 -4.23 -8.16
C GLY A 416 7.56 -2.73 -7.98
N ALA A 417 6.59 -2.28 -7.18
CA ALA A 417 6.43 -0.86 -6.86
C ALA A 417 7.64 -0.35 -6.06
N ASN A 418 8.27 0.74 -6.52
CA ASN A 418 9.50 1.26 -5.92
C ASN A 418 9.23 2.16 -4.69
N VAL A 419 8.69 1.57 -3.61
CA VAL A 419 8.38 2.29 -2.36
C VAL A 419 9.54 2.13 -1.36
N LYS A 420 9.92 3.23 -0.68
CA LYS A 420 11.09 3.31 0.21
C LYS A 420 10.80 3.71 1.66
N GLY A 421 9.57 4.11 1.97
CA GLY A 421 9.19 4.41 3.35
C GLY A 421 7.70 4.62 3.52
N TYR A 422 7.28 4.60 4.78
CA TYR A 422 5.90 4.74 5.23
C TYR A 422 5.82 5.65 6.45
N PHE A 423 5.03 6.71 6.35
CA PHE A 423 4.81 7.69 7.40
C PHE A 423 3.35 7.65 7.86
N VAL A 424 3.16 7.40 9.16
CA VAL A 424 1.84 7.41 9.79
C VAL A 424 1.39 8.85 10.01
N TRP A 425 0.18 9.16 9.55
CA TRP A 425 -0.55 10.35 9.94
C TRP A 425 -1.53 10.00 11.08
N SER A 426 -1.27 10.37 12.34
CA SER A 426 -0.18 11.23 12.84
C SER A 426 0.42 10.72 14.17
N LEU A 427 1.46 11.36 14.73
CA LEU A 427 2.06 10.89 16.00
C LEU A 427 1.14 11.20 17.16
N LEU A 428 0.51 12.38 17.10
CA LEU A 428 -0.25 13.03 18.15
C LEU A 428 -1.59 13.46 17.59
N ASP A 429 -2.62 13.50 18.44
CA ASP A 429 -3.83 14.22 18.07
C ASP A 429 -3.53 15.70 17.86
N ASP A 430 -3.96 16.24 16.72
CA ASP A 430 -3.62 17.59 16.26
C ASP A 430 -4.85 18.35 15.73
N PHE A 431 -4.61 19.50 15.10
CA PHE A 431 -5.66 20.37 14.57
C PHE A 431 -6.02 19.93 13.14
N GLU A 432 -7.17 19.27 12.98
CA GLU A 432 -7.64 18.76 11.69
C GLU A 432 -8.41 19.83 10.91
N TRP A 433 -7.70 20.89 10.54
CA TRP A 433 -8.18 21.93 9.63
C TRP A 433 -9.57 22.48 10.02
N THR A 434 -10.55 22.38 9.13
CA THR A 434 -11.93 22.84 9.32
C THR A 434 -12.71 22.05 10.36
N SER A 435 -12.27 20.82 10.65
CA SER A 435 -12.84 19.98 11.71
C SER A 435 -12.30 20.37 13.09
N GLY A 436 -11.27 21.21 13.17
CA GLY A 436 -10.61 21.59 14.40
C GLY A 436 -10.16 20.38 15.19
N TYR A 437 -10.45 20.34 16.49
CA TYR A 437 -10.10 19.23 17.38
C TYR A 437 -11.27 18.24 17.59
N THR A 438 -12.24 18.19 16.67
CA THR A 438 -13.40 17.29 16.80
C THR A 438 -13.08 15.83 16.45
N VAL A 439 -11.93 15.59 15.81
CA VAL A 439 -11.44 14.28 15.41
C VAL A 439 -9.98 14.09 15.82
N ARG A 440 -9.54 12.84 15.94
CA ARG A 440 -8.25 12.47 16.52
C ARG A 440 -7.52 11.45 15.64
N PHE A 441 -6.45 11.87 14.96
CA PHE A 441 -5.62 11.02 14.07
C PHE A 441 -4.41 10.36 14.75
N GLY A 442 -4.02 10.83 15.94
CA GLY A 442 -2.72 10.53 16.53
C GLY A 442 -2.58 9.11 17.05
N LEU A 443 -1.36 8.56 16.99
CA LEU A 443 -0.96 7.38 17.76
C LEU A 443 -0.92 7.65 19.28
N HIS A 444 -0.75 8.92 19.67
CA HIS A 444 -0.84 9.37 21.06
C HIS A 444 -2.03 10.30 21.23
N PHE A 445 -2.82 10.00 22.25
CA PHE A 445 -3.88 10.88 22.71
C PHE A 445 -3.27 12.15 23.33
N VAL A 446 -3.78 13.31 22.95
CA VAL A 446 -3.41 14.60 23.56
C VAL A 446 -4.56 15.09 24.43
N ASP A 447 -4.27 15.25 25.72
CA ASP A 447 -5.20 15.80 26.69
C ASP A 447 -5.21 17.33 26.63
N TYR A 448 -6.14 17.87 25.84
CA TYR A 448 -6.28 19.31 25.64
C TYR A 448 -6.65 20.07 26.92
N ASP A 449 -7.28 19.41 27.88
CA ASP A 449 -7.81 20.04 29.10
C ASP A 449 -6.80 19.98 30.27
N HIS A 450 -5.80 19.08 30.22
CA HIS A 450 -4.80 18.90 31.28
C HIS A 450 -3.35 19.04 30.77
N GLY A 451 -3.01 20.24 30.29
CA GLY A 451 -1.62 20.61 29.99
C GLY A 451 -1.03 19.94 28.75
N LEU A 452 -1.87 19.50 27.81
CA LEU A 452 -1.47 18.88 26.54
C LEU A 452 -0.67 17.57 26.72
N LYS A 453 -0.91 16.86 27.82
CA LYS A 453 -0.18 15.63 28.12
C LYS A 453 -0.43 14.54 27.06
N ARG A 454 0.62 13.80 26.70
CA ARG A 454 0.57 12.71 25.72
C ARG A 454 0.34 11.38 26.43
N TYR A 455 -0.61 10.61 25.93
CA TYR A 455 -0.89 9.25 26.38
C TYR A 455 -0.82 8.29 25.18
N PRO A 456 0.02 7.25 25.21
CA PRO A 456 0.11 6.30 24.09
C PRO A 456 -1.20 5.53 23.96
N LYS A 457 -1.79 5.53 22.77
CA LYS A 457 -2.94 4.66 22.46
C LYS A 457 -2.45 3.22 22.21
N ARG A 458 -3.37 2.27 22.07
CA ARG A 458 -3.03 0.87 21.75
C ARG A 458 -2.25 0.76 20.44
N SER A 459 -2.57 1.60 19.45
CA SER A 459 -1.84 1.68 18.18
C SER A 459 -0.36 2.06 18.33
N ALA A 460 -0.02 3.00 19.23
CA ALA A 460 1.38 3.31 19.54
C ALA A 460 2.12 2.08 20.12
N GLY A 461 1.45 1.34 21.00
CA GLY A 461 1.97 0.07 21.53
C GLY A 461 2.16 -1.00 20.45
N TRP A 462 1.23 -1.10 19.50
CA TRP A 462 1.34 -2.00 18.36
C TRP A 462 2.50 -1.63 17.43
N PHE A 463 2.64 -0.34 17.05
CA PHE A 463 3.76 0.13 16.24
C PHE A 463 5.09 -0.11 16.95
N LYS A 464 5.18 0.13 18.26
CA LYS A 464 6.37 -0.17 19.05
C LYS A 464 6.78 -1.64 18.98
N LYS A 465 5.82 -2.57 19.02
CA LYS A 465 6.10 -4.01 18.84
C LYS A 465 6.49 -4.33 17.40
N PHE A 466 5.75 -3.78 16.43
CA PHE A 466 5.98 -4.00 15.00
C PHE A 466 7.37 -3.51 14.54
N LEU A 467 7.85 -2.40 15.11
CA LEU A 467 9.13 -1.75 14.77
C LEU A 467 10.33 -2.26 15.60
N LYS A 468 10.08 -2.91 16.74
CA LYS A 468 11.14 -3.53 17.53
C LYS A 468 11.74 -4.71 16.76
N ASP A 469 13.05 -4.65 16.60
CA ASP A 469 13.81 -5.71 15.94
C ASP A 469 14.15 -6.77 16.99
N ASP A 470 13.19 -7.63 17.33
CA ASP A 470 13.41 -8.66 18.34
C ASP A 470 14.25 -9.80 17.75
N LEU A 471 15.56 -9.75 17.98
CA LEU A 471 16.42 -10.93 17.90
C LEU A 471 16.22 -11.85 19.12
N THR A 472 15.41 -11.45 20.10
CA THR A 472 15.35 -12.07 21.43
C THR A 472 14.04 -12.79 21.77
N ASP A 473 12.91 -12.46 21.13
CA ASP A 473 11.62 -13.12 21.41
C ASP A 473 11.48 -14.59 20.94
N GLN A 474 12.54 -15.22 20.39
CA GLN A 474 12.58 -16.68 20.19
C GLN A 474 13.75 -17.39 20.91
N LEU A 475 14.63 -16.64 21.60
CA LEU A 475 15.77 -17.22 22.33
C LEU A 475 15.49 -17.43 23.83
N GLU A 476 14.45 -16.80 24.39
CA GLU A 476 14.09 -17.02 25.80
C GLU A 476 13.20 -18.25 26.05
N THR A 477 12.77 -18.97 25.01
CA THR A 477 12.10 -20.28 25.16
C THR A 477 12.97 -21.48 24.75
N SER A 478 14.23 -21.28 24.37
CA SER A 478 15.08 -22.37 23.85
C SER A 478 16.54 -22.39 24.34
N ASN A 479 16.85 -21.77 25.48
CA ASN A 479 18.15 -21.98 26.14
C ASN A 479 18.00 -22.73 27.47
N LYS A 480 17.77 -24.05 27.34
CA LYS A 480 18.44 -25.03 28.21
C LYS A 480 19.27 -25.94 27.30
N ASP A 481 20.54 -26.02 27.67
CA ASP A 481 21.60 -26.89 27.18
C ASP A 481 22.45 -26.34 26.02
N GLY A 482 23.74 -26.16 26.32
CA GLY A 482 24.67 -25.34 25.57
C GLY A 482 25.33 -26.01 24.36
N GLY A 483 25.96 -25.18 23.54
CA GLY A 483 26.83 -25.57 22.43
C GLY A 483 27.21 -24.35 21.59
N VAL A 484 28.48 -23.99 21.63
CA VAL A 484 29.09 -22.76 21.06
C VAL A 484 29.42 -22.93 19.56
N GLU A 485 29.13 -21.85 18.78
CA GLU A 485 29.72 -21.37 17.49
C GLU A 485 29.73 -22.33 16.26
N ASP A 486 29.49 -21.94 15.01
CA ASP A 486 29.91 -20.75 14.26
C ASP A 486 29.11 -20.61 12.93
N GLY A 487 28.95 -19.39 12.40
CA GLY A 487 29.01 -19.13 10.95
C GLY A 487 27.74 -19.18 10.07
N VAL A 488 27.34 -17.97 9.61
CA VAL A 488 26.73 -17.65 8.30
C VAL A 488 25.28 -18.11 8.02
N PHE A 489 24.37 -17.13 8.06
CA PHE A 489 23.06 -17.20 7.42
C PHE A 489 23.19 -17.15 5.89
N VAL A 490 22.77 -18.21 5.20
CA VAL A 490 22.30 -18.13 3.81
C VAL A 490 20.89 -18.73 3.73
N THR A 491 19.92 -17.88 3.45
CA THR A 491 18.55 -18.23 3.08
C THR A 491 18.49 -18.68 1.62
N THR A 492 18.43 -19.98 1.35
CA THR A 492 18.06 -20.50 0.00
C THR A 492 17.34 -21.85 0.09
N VAL A 493 16.06 -21.86 0.48
CA VAL A 493 15.10 -22.88 0.00
C VAL A 493 13.71 -22.25 -0.05
N PRO A 494 13.02 -22.19 -1.20
CA PRO A 494 11.62 -21.79 -1.25
C PRO A 494 10.75 -22.89 -0.66
N LYS A 495 9.95 -22.56 0.37
CA LYS A 495 8.87 -23.39 0.88
C LYS A 495 7.56 -22.89 0.24
N PHE A 496 6.92 -23.69 -0.59
CA PHE A 496 5.62 -23.37 -1.18
C PHE A 496 4.50 -23.99 -0.34
N VAL A 497 3.37 -23.28 -0.21
CA VAL A 497 2.07 -23.80 0.21
C VAL A 497 1.05 -23.32 -0.84
N ILE A 498 0.30 -24.26 -1.43
CA ILE A 498 -0.78 -23.98 -2.39
C ILE A 498 -2.10 -24.38 -1.74
N THR A 499 -3.05 -23.45 -1.69
CA THR A 499 -4.50 -23.69 -1.64
C THR A 499 -5.13 -22.64 -2.60
N ASP A 500 -6.25 -22.85 -3.28
CA ASP A 500 -7.43 -23.67 -3.01
C ASP A 500 -7.82 -24.52 -4.24
N GLY A 501 -8.05 -25.82 -4.02
CA GLY A 501 -8.66 -26.71 -5.05
C GLY A 501 -8.29 -28.19 -5.03
N LEU A 502 -7.27 -28.64 -4.27
CA LEU A 502 -6.93 -30.07 -4.15
C LEU A 502 -6.93 -30.50 -2.67
N GLN A 503 -7.87 -31.38 -2.28
CA GLN A 503 -7.74 -32.12 -1.03
C GLN A 503 -6.77 -33.29 -1.25
N VAL A 504 -5.60 -33.23 -0.60
CA VAL A 504 -4.76 -34.40 -0.42
C VAL A 504 -5.20 -35.06 0.89
N ALA A 505 -5.88 -36.20 0.77
CA ALA A 505 -6.18 -37.04 1.93
C ALA A 505 -4.88 -37.54 2.58
N ARG A 506 -4.86 -37.70 3.91
CA ARG A 506 -3.78 -38.39 4.65
C ARG A 506 -3.70 -39.84 4.17
N ALA A 507 -2.88 -40.12 3.17
CA ALA A 507 -2.50 -41.48 2.87
C ALA A 507 -1.60 -41.96 4.02
N SER A 508 -2.07 -42.95 4.78
CA SER A 508 -1.25 -43.60 5.81
C SER A 508 0.06 -44.09 5.18
N THR A 509 1.16 -43.98 5.93
CA THR A 509 2.51 -44.39 5.53
C THR A 509 2.56 -45.82 4.96
N ARG A 510 1.62 -46.69 5.37
CA ARG A 510 1.47 -48.06 4.85
C ARG A 510 1.15 -48.17 3.36
N ILE A 511 0.36 -47.24 2.80
CA ILE A 511 -0.04 -47.31 1.37
C ILE A 511 1.14 -46.93 0.48
N GLN A 512 1.95 -45.96 0.90
CA GLN A 512 3.14 -45.50 0.15
C GLN A 512 4.21 -46.59 0.04
N PHE A 513 4.46 -47.36 1.10
CA PHE A 513 5.43 -48.47 1.06
C PHE A 513 4.98 -49.61 0.14
N SER A 514 3.67 -49.90 0.07
CA SER A 514 3.15 -50.97 -0.81
C SER A 514 3.26 -50.67 -2.31
N LEU A 515 3.13 -49.40 -2.71
CA LEU A 515 3.38 -48.99 -4.10
C LEU A 515 4.87 -49.14 -4.45
N ILE A 516 5.76 -48.75 -3.55
CA ILE A 516 7.22 -48.77 -3.77
C ILE A 516 7.77 -50.20 -3.85
N GLU A 517 7.27 -51.12 -3.03
CA GLU A 517 7.59 -52.56 -3.15
C GLU A 517 7.08 -53.15 -4.47
N LYS A 518 5.86 -52.80 -4.90
CA LYS A 518 5.24 -53.35 -6.12
C LYS A 518 5.87 -52.85 -7.43
N TYR A 519 6.55 -51.69 -7.42
CA TYR A 519 7.36 -51.19 -8.54
C TYR A 519 8.84 -51.60 -8.46
N GLY A 520 9.18 -52.55 -7.59
CA GLY A 520 10.42 -53.34 -7.68
C GLY A 520 11.62 -52.84 -6.87
N ILE A 521 11.40 -52.18 -5.73
CA ILE A 521 12.47 -51.88 -4.77
C ILE A 521 12.40 -52.91 -3.62
N LEU A 522 13.04 -54.06 -3.83
CA LEU A 522 13.32 -55.03 -2.77
C LEU A 522 14.75 -54.81 -2.27
N GLU A 523 14.85 -54.59 -0.96
CA GLU A 523 15.99 -54.54 -0.06
C GLU A 523 17.45 -54.32 -0.54
N ARG A 524 18.10 -53.42 0.22
CA ARG A 524 19.52 -53.20 0.50
C ARG A 524 20.53 -54.19 -0.13
N ARG A 525 21.11 -53.81 -1.27
CA ARG A 525 22.55 -53.52 -1.49
C ARG A 525 22.87 -53.51 -2.99
N ILE A 526 23.74 -52.58 -3.36
CA ILE A 526 24.47 -52.46 -4.63
C ILE A 526 23.67 -51.90 -5.82
N SER A 527 24.19 -50.76 -6.29
CA SER A 527 23.77 -49.91 -7.40
C SER A 527 23.35 -50.63 -8.69
N ARG A 528 22.14 -50.33 -9.20
CA ARG A 528 21.83 -50.35 -10.65
C ARG A 528 20.71 -49.33 -10.99
N ARG A 529 20.98 -48.46 -11.97
CA ARG A 529 20.01 -47.53 -12.59
C ARG A 529 18.82 -48.30 -13.20
N ARG A 530 17.59 -47.80 -13.05
CA ARG A 530 16.40 -48.24 -13.84
C ARG A 530 15.73 -47.03 -14.50
N ARG A 531 15.17 -47.26 -15.70
CA ARG A 531 14.47 -46.26 -16.55
C ARG A 531 12.98 -46.60 -16.60
N ALA A 532 12.10 -45.59 -16.54
CA ALA A 532 10.69 -45.72 -16.87
C ALA A 532 10.23 -44.51 -17.70
N LEU A 533 9.36 -44.75 -18.69
CA LEU A 533 8.88 -43.75 -19.65
C LEU A 533 7.42 -43.41 -19.33
N LEU A 534 7.12 -42.15 -19.04
CA LEU A 534 5.74 -41.67 -18.81
C LEU A 534 5.41 -40.58 -19.84
N THR A 535 4.34 -40.79 -20.61
CA THR A 535 3.85 -39.83 -21.60
C THR A 535 2.55 -39.16 -21.14
N LYS A 536 2.30 -37.95 -21.65
CA LYS A 536 1.10 -37.15 -21.34
C LYS A 536 -0.22 -37.91 -21.62
N GLN A 537 -0.21 -38.78 -22.64
CA GLN A 537 -1.40 -39.54 -23.04
C GLN A 537 -1.77 -40.63 -22.02
N VAL A 538 -0.78 -41.31 -21.44
CA VAL A 538 -0.98 -42.32 -20.38
C VAL A 538 -1.55 -41.69 -19.11
N LEU A 539 -1.15 -40.46 -18.78
CA LEU A 539 -1.67 -39.72 -17.63
C LEU A 539 -3.10 -39.22 -17.82
N ILE A 540 -3.47 -38.85 -19.06
CA ILE A 540 -4.81 -38.35 -19.39
C ILE A 540 -5.82 -39.50 -19.47
N GLU A 541 -5.48 -40.61 -20.13
CA GLU A 541 -6.36 -41.79 -20.22
C GLU A 541 -6.69 -42.34 -18.82
N HIS A 542 -5.73 -42.32 -17.88
CA HIS A 542 -5.97 -42.76 -16.50
C HIS A 542 -6.86 -41.82 -15.69
N TYR A 543 -6.84 -40.52 -15.97
CA TYR A 543 -7.65 -39.52 -15.27
C TYR A 543 -9.12 -39.54 -15.73
N PHE A 544 -9.36 -39.91 -17.00
CA PHE A 544 -10.71 -40.03 -17.56
C PHE A 544 -11.41 -41.35 -17.19
N ASP A 545 -10.68 -42.47 -17.11
CA ASP A 545 -11.26 -43.76 -16.71
C ASP A 545 -11.65 -43.81 -15.22
N ALA A 546 -11.01 -43.01 -14.36
CA ALA A 546 -11.34 -42.90 -12.94
C ALA A 546 -12.58 -42.02 -12.64
N ALA A 547 -13.05 -41.23 -13.61
CA ALA A 547 -14.13 -40.25 -13.41
C ALA A 547 -15.54 -40.80 -13.67
N ILE A 548 -15.67 -42.05 -14.13
CA ILE A 548 -16.97 -42.66 -14.50
C ILE A 548 -17.28 -43.86 -13.60
N LEU A 549 -17.43 -43.67 -12.28
CA LEU A 549 -18.23 -44.56 -11.43
C LEU A 549 -18.78 -43.77 -10.22
N PRO A 550 -20.09 -43.82 -9.92
CA PRO A 550 -20.66 -43.10 -8.79
C PRO A 550 -20.43 -43.89 -7.50
N ASN A 551 -19.81 -43.23 -6.52
CA ASN A 551 -19.67 -43.66 -5.12
C ASN A 551 -18.73 -44.84 -4.81
N THR A 552 -17.42 -44.62 -4.90
CA THR A 552 -16.42 -45.30 -4.03
C THR A 552 -15.19 -44.41 -3.84
N THR A 553 -14.75 -44.19 -2.59
CA THR A 553 -13.58 -43.40 -2.20
C THR A 553 -12.24 -44.14 -2.28
N ASP A 554 -12.18 -45.27 -2.99
CA ASP A 554 -10.96 -46.09 -3.13
C ASP A 554 -10.56 -46.22 -4.60
N MET A 555 -9.35 -45.76 -4.97
CA MET A 555 -8.78 -46.01 -6.29
C MET A 555 -8.26 -47.46 -6.39
N CYS A 556 -8.82 -48.25 -7.30
CA CYS A 556 -8.32 -49.58 -7.69
C CYS A 556 -7.25 -49.53 -8.80
N VAL A 557 -6.42 -50.58 -8.88
CA VAL A 557 -5.22 -50.76 -9.72
C VAL A 557 -5.57 -51.27 -11.14
N PRO A 558 -4.87 -50.86 -12.24
CA PRO A 558 -5.06 -51.46 -13.57
C PRO A 558 -4.29 -52.80 -13.77
N PRO A 559 -4.70 -53.68 -14.71
CA PRO A 559 -4.10 -55.02 -14.92
C PRO A 559 -2.75 -54.98 -15.66
N GLU A 560 -1.91 -56.01 -15.42
CA GLU A 560 -0.50 -56.15 -15.82
C GLU A 560 -0.17 -56.08 -17.34
N ASN A 561 -1.14 -55.95 -18.23
CA ASN A 561 -0.95 -56.36 -19.64
C ASN A 561 -0.80 -55.21 -20.64
N MET A 562 -0.66 -53.96 -20.19
CA MET A 562 -0.67 -52.78 -21.06
C MET A 562 0.69 -52.06 -21.14
N LEU A 563 1.77 -52.82 -21.28
CA LEU A 563 3.10 -52.31 -21.61
C LEU A 563 3.59 -52.94 -22.91
N VAL A 564 3.37 -52.26 -24.04
CA VAL A 564 4.00 -52.62 -25.31
C VAL A 564 4.98 -51.53 -25.74
N ASN A 565 6.25 -51.93 -25.72
CA ASN A 565 7.46 -51.41 -26.38
C ASN A 565 7.34 -50.11 -27.21
N LEU A 566 8.04 -49.07 -26.76
CA LEU A 566 8.52 -47.99 -27.64
C LEU A 566 10.02 -47.78 -27.44
N ALA A 567 10.75 -47.93 -28.54
CA ALA A 567 12.20 -47.93 -28.62
C ALA A 567 12.84 -46.58 -28.28
N LEU A 568 14.04 -46.67 -27.70
CA LEU A 568 14.89 -45.57 -27.25
C LEU A 568 15.72 -45.03 -28.41
N GLY A 569 15.64 -43.73 -28.69
CA GLY A 569 16.56 -43.01 -29.58
C GLY A 569 17.21 -41.83 -28.85
N ASP A 570 18.52 -41.67 -28.99
CA ASP A 570 19.29 -40.54 -28.49
C ASP A 570 19.06 -39.32 -29.41
N ASP A 571 18.34 -38.32 -28.93
CA ASP A 571 18.08 -37.07 -29.64
C ASP A 571 18.68 -35.89 -28.85
N PRO A 572 19.41 -34.96 -29.50
CA PRO A 572 20.14 -33.88 -28.83
C PRO A 572 19.26 -32.79 -28.18
N ASN A 573 17.95 -32.75 -28.45
CA ASN A 573 17.05 -31.70 -27.94
C ASN A 573 16.47 -31.97 -26.54
N PHE A 574 16.99 -32.97 -25.82
CA PHE A 574 16.45 -33.40 -24.52
C PHE A 574 17.28 -32.93 -23.33
N LYS A 575 16.62 -32.36 -22.30
CA LYS A 575 17.24 -31.89 -21.05
C LYS A 575 16.96 -32.87 -19.92
N ALA A 576 18.01 -33.48 -19.36
CA ALA A 576 17.89 -34.38 -18.21
C ALA A 576 17.74 -33.56 -16.92
N VAL A 577 16.75 -33.89 -16.09
CA VAL A 577 16.52 -33.23 -14.80
C VAL A 577 17.04 -34.13 -13.69
N LYS A 578 17.97 -33.62 -12.88
CA LYS A 578 18.56 -34.36 -11.75
C LYS A 578 17.88 -33.97 -10.44
N VAL A 579 17.47 -34.98 -9.69
CA VAL A 579 16.89 -34.84 -8.36
C VAL A 579 17.67 -35.73 -7.41
N ARG A 580 18.17 -35.17 -6.31
CA ARG A 580 18.90 -35.89 -5.26
C ARG A 580 17.97 -36.07 -4.07
N LEU A 581 17.73 -37.32 -3.68
CA LEU A 581 16.97 -37.63 -2.48
C LEU A 581 17.92 -37.71 -1.28
N VAL A 582 17.67 -36.91 -0.25
CA VAL A 582 18.50 -36.88 0.96
C VAL A 582 17.70 -37.45 2.13
N HIS A 583 18.27 -38.45 2.79
CA HIS A 583 17.69 -39.11 3.95
C HIS A 583 18.34 -38.59 5.23
N ALA A 584 17.57 -37.91 6.08
CA ALA A 584 17.97 -37.69 7.47
C ALA A 584 17.63 -38.97 8.29
N LYS A 585 18.41 -39.23 9.34
CA LYS A 585 18.41 -40.50 10.09
C LYS A 585 17.01 -40.96 10.55
N ALA A 586 16.88 -42.28 10.54
CA ALA A 586 15.90 -43.20 11.12
C ALA A 586 14.40 -42.85 11.07
N ASP A 587 13.92 -41.68 11.48
CA ASP A 587 12.47 -41.51 11.70
C ASP A 587 11.89 -40.14 11.35
N SER A 588 12.56 -39.29 10.56
CA SER A 588 11.90 -38.08 10.03
C SER A 588 12.57 -37.42 8.82
N VAL A 589 11.70 -37.15 7.84
CA VAL A 589 11.81 -36.29 6.63
C VAL A 589 12.76 -36.77 5.52
N LEU A 590 12.13 -37.21 4.42
CA LEU A 590 12.70 -37.20 3.06
C LEU A 590 12.54 -35.79 2.49
N TYR A 591 13.62 -35.18 2.02
CA TYR A 591 13.49 -34.06 1.11
C TYR A 591 14.31 -34.33 -0.16
N ALA A 592 13.80 -33.81 -1.27
CA ALA A 592 14.39 -33.93 -2.59
C ALA A 592 15.02 -32.59 -2.96
N GLU A 593 16.31 -32.59 -3.25
CA GLU A 593 17.01 -31.45 -3.82
C GLU A 593 16.93 -31.55 -5.34
N ALA A 594 16.34 -30.55 -5.99
CA ALA A 594 16.27 -30.47 -7.44
C ALA A 594 16.80 -29.12 -7.92
N GLY A 595 17.46 -29.13 -9.08
CA GLY A 595 17.96 -27.90 -9.71
C GLY A 595 16.82 -27.06 -10.32
N GLN A 596 17.16 -25.83 -10.73
CA GLN A 596 16.24 -24.87 -11.37
C GLN A 596 15.41 -25.49 -12.51
N ASP A 597 16.01 -26.42 -13.27
CA ASP A 597 15.35 -27.12 -14.38
C ASP A 597 14.12 -27.95 -13.96
N PHE A 598 14.08 -28.46 -12.72
CA PHE A 598 12.90 -29.16 -12.18
C PHE A 598 11.81 -28.18 -11.78
N ILE A 599 12.19 -27.03 -11.22
CA ILE A 599 11.27 -25.96 -10.84
C ILE A 599 10.60 -25.42 -12.10
N ASP A 600 11.36 -25.15 -13.15
CA ASP A 600 10.84 -24.64 -14.42
C ASP A 600 9.90 -25.65 -15.11
N LEU A 601 10.17 -26.95 -14.99
CA LEU A 601 9.26 -28.02 -15.44
C LEU A 601 7.92 -28.01 -14.68
N VAL A 602 7.98 -27.92 -13.34
CA VAL A 602 6.78 -27.90 -12.48
C VAL A 602 5.94 -26.65 -12.76
N PHE A 603 6.58 -25.48 -12.87
CA PHE A 603 5.88 -24.26 -13.24
C PHE A 603 5.36 -24.28 -14.68
N GLY A 604 6.04 -24.94 -15.61
CA GLY A 604 5.56 -25.17 -16.98
C GLY A 604 4.29 -26.02 -17.04
N LEU A 605 4.17 -27.03 -16.17
CA LEU A 605 2.95 -27.83 -16.03
C LEU A 605 1.80 -27.02 -15.39
N LEU A 606 2.10 -26.20 -14.38
CA LEU A 606 1.12 -25.38 -13.67
C LEU A 606 0.64 -24.16 -14.45
N SER A 607 1.38 -23.72 -15.46
CA SER A 607 1.07 -22.54 -16.28
C SER A 607 0.36 -22.87 -17.60
N THR A 608 0.13 -24.16 -17.91
CA THR A 608 -0.78 -24.52 -18.99
C THR A 608 -2.24 -24.33 -18.55
N PRO A 609 -3.07 -23.58 -19.31
CA PRO A 609 -4.47 -23.38 -18.95
C PRO A 609 -5.21 -24.71 -19.06
N LEU A 610 -5.60 -25.29 -17.93
CA LEU A 610 -6.72 -26.23 -17.90
C LEU A 610 -7.96 -25.42 -18.30
N GLY A 611 -8.37 -25.63 -19.56
CA GLY A 611 -9.38 -24.84 -20.24
C GLY A 611 -10.71 -24.77 -19.51
N THR A 612 -11.28 -23.57 -19.53
CA THR A 612 -12.68 -23.25 -19.82
C THR A 612 -13.73 -24.30 -19.43
N ILE A 613 -14.52 -23.99 -18.40
CA ILE A 613 -15.82 -24.61 -18.15
C ILE A 613 -16.70 -24.37 -19.37
N TYR A 614 -16.88 -25.40 -20.21
CA TYR A 614 -17.92 -25.46 -21.24
C TYR A 614 -19.07 -26.30 -20.67
N THR A 615 -20.19 -25.65 -20.37
CA THR A 615 -21.47 -26.32 -20.15
C THR A 615 -22.21 -26.43 -21.48
N GLU A 616 -22.63 -27.67 -21.75
CA GLU A 616 -23.69 -28.13 -22.65
C GLU A 616 -23.39 -28.37 -24.15
N GLU A 617 -23.71 -29.62 -24.50
CA GLU A 617 -24.04 -30.23 -25.79
C GLU A 617 -22.94 -30.48 -26.84
N PHE A 618 -22.57 -31.76 -26.91
CA PHE A 618 -21.88 -32.42 -28.01
C PHE A 618 -22.62 -32.22 -29.33
N GLN A 619 -21.92 -31.73 -30.37
CA GLN A 619 -21.80 -32.42 -31.66
C GLN A 619 -20.83 -31.73 -32.63
N SER A 620 -19.93 -32.56 -33.20
CA SER A 620 -19.22 -32.42 -34.50
C SER A 620 -18.31 -31.20 -34.73
N TYR A 621 -16.99 -31.41 -34.87
CA TYR A 621 -16.26 -31.41 -36.15
C TYR A 621 -14.74 -31.59 -35.90
N PRO A 622 -14.06 -32.47 -36.67
CA PRO A 622 -12.61 -32.67 -36.61
C PRO A 622 -11.92 -31.58 -37.45
N ASN A 623 -10.93 -30.87 -36.90
CA ASN A 623 -9.84 -30.12 -37.56
C ASN A 623 -9.46 -28.84 -36.81
N LEU A 624 -8.90 -28.97 -35.61
CA LEU A 624 -8.19 -27.87 -34.95
C LEU A 624 -7.02 -28.38 -34.07
N VAL A 625 -6.22 -29.31 -34.61
CA VAL A 625 -5.07 -29.92 -33.93
C VAL A 625 -3.72 -29.36 -34.42
N ASP A 626 -3.70 -28.34 -35.27
CA ASP A 626 -2.45 -27.70 -35.71
C ASP A 626 -2.27 -26.30 -35.10
N ALA A 627 -1.90 -26.25 -33.81
CA ALA A 627 -1.10 -25.14 -33.25
C ALA A 627 -0.67 -25.42 -31.79
N LEU A 628 0.65 -25.47 -31.57
CA LEU A 628 1.39 -25.53 -30.30
C LEU A 628 1.51 -26.90 -29.59
N THR A 629 2.42 -27.71 -30.11
CA THR A 629 3.04 -28.85 -29.40
C THR A 629 4.32 -28.37 -28.69
N ILE A 630 4.33 -28.30 -27.36
CA ILE A 630 5.56 -28.34 -26.56
C ILE A 630 5.44 -29.57 -25.65
N SER A 631 6.19 -30.63 -25.96
CA SER A 631 6.19 -31.89 -25.21
C SER A 631 7.42 -31.99 -24.32
N THR A 632 7.24 -31.99 -22.99
CA THR A 632 8.32 -32.25 -22.04
C THR A 632 8.21 -33.68 -21.51
N ARG A 633 9.19 -34.54 -21.81
CA ARG A 633 9.33 -35.90 -21.23
C ARG A 633 10.37 -35.83 -20.10
N VAL A 634 10.10 -36.49 -18.97
CA VAL A 634 10.94 -36.39 -17.76
C VAL A 634 11.66 -37.71 -17.50
N TRP A 635 12.94 -37.63 -17.17
CA TRP A 635 13.78 -38.75 -16.75
C TRP A 635 14.10 -38.63 -15.26
N LEU A 636 14.08 -39.74 -14.53
CA LEU A 636 14.50 -39.82 -13.13
C LEU A 636 15.77 -40.69 -13.04
N GLU A 637 16.88 -40.07 -12.59
CA GLU A 637 18.00 -40.81 -11.98
C GLU A 637 17.82 -40.76 -10.47
N VAL A 638 17.88 -41.91 -9.81
CA VAL A 638 17.90 -42.04 -8.34
C VAL A 638 19.34 -42.17 -7.86
#